data_AF-A0A7J3V2L9-F1
#
_entry.id   AF-A0A7J3V2L9-F1
#
_cell.length_a   1.000
_cell.length_b   1.000
_cell.length_c   1.000
_cell.angle_alpha   90.00
_cell.angle_beta   90.00
_cell.angle_gamma   90.00
#
_symmetry.space_group_name_H-M   'P 1'
#
loop_
_entity.id
_entity.type
_entity.pdbx_description
1 polymer ?
#
loop_
_entity_poly.entity_id
_entity_poly.type
_entity_poly.pdbx_seq_one_letter_code
_entity_poly.pdbx_strand_id
1 'polypeptide(L)'
;MTKRFRVKGEKKLVELYKRRMAVERTFKASKLELSMEKPKWRGVAKIKMHVAICFSCILAVAIAAHKIGRAELANNIAAFTY
;
A
#
# COMPACT_ATOMS: atom_id res chain seq x y z
N MET A 1 -16.90 1.57 9.12
CA MET A 1 -17.67 0.63 8.28
C MET A 1 -16.97 0.42 6.94
N THR A 2 -16.43 -0.77 6.67
CA THR A 2 -15.93 -1.14 5.34
C THR A 2 -17.14 -1.46 4.44
N LYS A 3 -17.42 -0.62 3.44
CA LYS A 3 -18.38 -0.96 2.37
C LYS A 3 -17.91 -2.26 1.71
N ARG A 4 -18.59 -3.38 1.99
CA ARG A 4 -18.33 -4.66 1.32
C ARG A 4 -18.98 -4.60 -0.06
N PHE A 5 -18.25 -4.12 -1.05
CA PHE A 5 -18.68 -4.22 -2.44
C PHE A 5 -18.86 -5.71 -2.79
N ARG A 6 -20.11 -6.13 -3.07
CA ARG A 6 -20.41 -7.47 -3.56
C ARG A 6 -20.09 -7.50 -5.05
N VAL A 7 -18.90 -8.02 -5.39
CA VAL A 7 -18.48 -8.23 -6.78
C VAL A 7 -19.03 -9.57 -7.26
N LYS A 8 -19.78 -9.56 -8.37
CA LYS A 8 -20.30 -10.77 -9.04
C LYS A 8 -19.60 -10.93 -10.39
N GLY A 9 -19.38 -12.16 -10.83
CA GLY A 9 -18.70 -12.48 -12.09
C GLY A 9 -18.01 -13.84 -12.04
N GLU A 10 -17.20 -14.15 -13.06
CA GLU A 10 -16.37 -15.36 -13.10
C GLU A 10 -15.48 -15.45 -11.85
N LYS A 11 -15.45 -16.62 -11.20
CA LYS A 11 -14.79 -16.81 -9.89
C LYS A 11 -13.34 -16.32 -9.88
N LYS A 12 -12.56 -16.61 -10.93
CA LYS A 12 -11.16 -16.22 -11.06
C LYS A 12 -10.96 -14.70 -11.10
N LEU A 13 -11.80 -14.01 -11.86
CA LEU A 13 -11.77 -12.54 -11.97
C LEU A 13 -12.17 -11.87 -10.66
N VAL A 14 -13.17 -12.41 -9.97
CA VAL A 14 -13.60 -11.91 -8.65
C VAL A 14 -12.47 -12.05 -7.62
N GLU A 15 -11.73 -13.17 -7.65
CA GLU A 15 -10.61 -13.38 -6.74
C GLU A 15 -9.46 -12.39 -7.02
N LEU A 16 -9.11 -12.19 -8.28
CA LEU A 16 -8.11 -11.19 -8.68
C LEU A 16 -8.53 -9.77 -8.27
N TYR A 17 -9.80 -9.42 -8.44
CA TYR A 17 -10.34 -8.13 -8.01
C TYR A 17 -10.22 -7.96 -6.48
N LYS A 18 -10.48 -9.01 -5.70
CA LYS A 18 -10.30 -8.96 -4.24
C LYS A 18 -8.84 -8.73 -3.85
N ARG A 19 -7.86 -9.18 -4.64
CA ARG A 19 -6.44 -8.89 -4.40
C ARG A 19 -6.11 -7.40 -4.61
N ARG A 20 -6.79 -6.70 -5.53
CA ARG A 20 -6.66 -5.24 -5.71
C ARG A 20 -6.95 -4.46 -4.42
N MET A 21 -7.91 -4.93 -3.61
CA MET A 21 -8.25 -4.30 -2.32
C MET A 21 -7.09 -4.31 -1.32
N ALA A 22 -6.13 -5.23 -1.45
CA ALA A 22 -4.92 -5.20 -0.63
C ALA A 22 -4.06 -3.98 -0.98
N VAL A 23 -3.84 -3.76 -2.26
CA VAL A 23 -3.08 -2.62 -2.79
C VAL A 23 -3.74 -1.29 -2.39
N GLU A 24 -5.05 -1.14 -2.59
CA GLU A 24 -5.76 0.08 -2.21
C GLU A 24 -5.64 0.41 -0.72
N ARG A 25 -5.66 -0.62 0.15
CA ARG A 25 -5.45 -0.43 1.59
C ARG A 25 -4.04 0.05 1.90
N THR A 26 -3.02 -0.48 1.21
CA THR A 26 -1.64 -0.02 1.34
C THR A 26 -1.50 1.44 0.93
N PHE A 27 -2.07 1.85 -0.20
CA PHE A 27 -2.07 3.26 -0.61
C PHE A 27 -2.81 4.16 0.38
N LYS A 28 -3.94 3.69 0.93
CA LYS A 28 -4.67 4.42 1.96
C LYS A 28 -3.83 4.61 3.22
N ALA A 29 -3.11 3.58 3.67
CA ALA A 29 -2.19 3.69 4.82
C ALA A 29 -1.02 4.63 4.50
N SER A 30 -0.42 4.51 3.31
CA SER A 30 0.71 5.33 2.86
C SER A 30 0.42 6.83 2.88
N LYS A 31 -0.84 7.24 2.63
CA LYS A 31 -1.25 8.64 2.76
C LYS A 31 -0.97 9.22 4.14
N LEU A 32 -1.18 8.43 5.18
CA LEU A 32 -0.91 8.78 6.57
C LEU A 32 0.56 8.51 6.93
N GLU A 33 0.98 7.24 6.84
CA GLU A 33 2.30 6.77 7.31
C GLU A 33 3.47 7.40 6.55
N LEU A 34 3.29 7.70 5.26
CA LEU A 34 4.32 8.27 4.39
C LEU A 34 4.02 9.70 3.96
N SER A 35 3.04 10.36 4.62
CA SER A 35 2.65 11.75 4.34
C SER A 35 2.33 12.04 2.86
N MET A 36 1.77 11.06 2.13
CA MET A 36 1.47 11.24 0.69
C MET A 36 0.25 12.12 0.42
N GLU A 37 -0.65 12.33 1.40
CA GLU A 37 -1.83 13.20 1.21
C GLU A 37 -1.51 14.69 1.43
N LYS A 38 -0.56 15.00 2.30
CA LYS A 38 -0.14 16.36 2.63
C LYS A 38 1.39 16.45 2.65
N PRO A 39 2.06 16.34 1.49
CA PRO A 39 3.51 16.44 1.43
C PRO A 39 3.96 17.82 1.91
N LYS A 40 4.94 17.85 2.82
CA LYS A 40 5.52 19.11 3.33
C LYS A 40 6.41 19.81 2.29
N TRP A 41 6.87 19.08 1.27
CA TRP A 41 7.78 19.55 0.24
C TRP A 41 7.03 20.35 -0.85
N ARG A 42 7.58 21.51 -1.22
CA ARG A 42 7.07 22.33 -2.35
C ARG A 42 7.91 22.12 -3.60
N GLY A 43 7.25 22.08 -4.76
CA GLY A 43 7.86 21.92 -6.08
C GLY A 43 7.77 20.49 -6.63
N VAL A 44 7.46 20.38 -7.93
CA VAL A 44 7.13 19.11 -8.60
C VAL A 44 8.26 18.07 -8.51
N ALA A 45 9.52 18.49 -8.66
CA ALA A 45 10.66 17.58 -8.57
C ALA A 45 10.77 16.92 -7.19
N LYS A 46 10.62 17.70 -6.11
CA LYS A 46 10.67 17.19 -4.73
C LYS A 46 9.50 16.26 -4.42
N ILE A 47 8.31 16.60 -4.89
CA ILE A 47 7.13 15.74 -4.76
C ILE A 47 7.34 14.42 -5.51
N LYS A 48 7.87 14.45 -6.74
CA LYS A 48 8.20 13.23 -7.50
C LYS A 48 9.20 12.33 -6.75
N MET A 49 10.26 12.92 -6.19
CA MET A 49 11.23 12.18 -5.39
C MET A 49 10.58 11.57 -4.13
N HIS A 50 9.76 12.34 -3.42
CA HIS A 50 9.02 11.84 -2.24
C HIS A 50 8.14 10.65 -2.59
N VAL A 51 7.36 10.75 -3.66
CA VAL A 51 6.48 9.66 -4.12
C VAL A 51 7.29 8.42 -4.53
N ALA A 52 8.41 8.60 -5.23
CA ALA A 52 9.29 7.48 -5.59
C ALA A 52 9.85 6.76 -4.35
N ILE A 53 10.31 7.51 -3.35
CA ILE A 53 10.78 6.95 -2.08
C ILE A 53 9.65 6.20 -1.38
N CYS A 54 8.44 6.75 -1.35
CA CYS A 54 7.28 6.08 -0.74
C CYS A 54 7.00 4.73 -1.40
N PHE A 55 7.03 4.64 -2.74
CA PHE A 55 6.86 3.38 -3.45
C PHE A 55 7.97 2.37 -3.16
N SER A 56 9.22 2.83 -3.11
CA SER A 56 10.35 1.99 -2.70
C SER A 56 10.17 1.44 -1.28
N CYS A 57 9.69 2.26 -0.34
CA CYS A 57 9.39 1.82 1.03
C CYS A 57 8.29 0.75 1.07
N ILE A 58 7.19 0.95 0.35
CA ILE A 58 6.10 -0.03 0.27
C ILE A 58 6.61 -1.37 -0.28
N LEU A 59 7.44 -1.33 -1.34
CA LEU A 59 8.03 -2.52 -1.91
C LEU A 59 9.00 -3.20 -0.93
N ALA A 60 9.84 -2.43 -0.23
CA ALA A 60 10.76 -2.94 0.77
C ALA A 60 10.03 -3.63 1.92
N VAL A 61 8.92 -3.06 2.41
CA VAL A 61 8.03 -3.68 3.42
C VAL A 61 7.48 -5.01 2.92
N ALA A 62 6.99 -5.08 1.68
CA ALA A 62 6.48 -6.31 1.10
C ALA A 62 7.57 -7.39 0.98
N ILE A 63 8.77 -7.03 0.55
CA ILE A 63 9.92 -7.93 0.46
C ILE A 63 10.33 -8.40 1.86
N ALA A 64 10.43 -7.49 2.83
CA ALA A 64 10.81 -7.82 4.21
C ALA A 64 9.80 -8.79 4.83
N ALA A 65 8.50 -8.48 4.74
CA ALA A 65 7.40 -9.35 5.18
C ALA A 65 7.49 -10.75 4.56
N HIS A 66 7.79 -10.84 3.27
CA HIS A 66 7.97 -12.13 2.60
C HIS A 66 9.21 -12.89 3.11
N LYS A 67 10.35 -12.20 3.27
CA LYS A 67 11.60 -12.80 3.76
C LYS A 67 11.51 -13.31 5.20
N ILE A 68 10.74 -12.66 6.07
CA ILE A 68 10.51 -13.11 7.46
C ILE A 68 9.40 -14.17 7.57
N GLY A 69 8.82 -14.62 6.46
CA GLY A 69 7.73 -15.60 6.45
C GLY A 69 6.37 -15.04 6.91
N ARG A 70 6.26 -13.73 7.10
CA ARG A 70 5.05 -13.05 7.58
C ARG A 70 4.37 -12.25 6.46
N ALA A 71 3.88 -12.95 5.46
CA ALA A 71 3.25 -12.35 4.28
C ALA A 71 2.01 -11.49 4.61
N GLU A 72 1.36 -11.71 5.75
CA GLU A 72 0.24 -10.89 6.24
C GLU A 72 0.64 -9.44 6.52
N LEU A 73 1.93 -9.17 6.76
CA LEU A 73 2.47 -7.83 7.01
C LEU A 73 2.84 -7.07 5.73
N ALA A 74 2.78 -7.69 4.55
CA ALA A 74 3.27 -7.08 3.31
C ALA A 74 2.61 -5.75 2.93
N ASN A 75 1.42 -5.47 3.48
CA ASN A 75 0.64 -4.26 3.25
C ASN A 75 0.59 -3.33 4.48
N ASN A 76 1.35 -3.64 5.53
CA ASN A 76 1.38 -2.91 6.79
C ASN A 76 2.73 -2.19 6.96
N ILE A 77 2.77 -0.92 6.56
CA ILE A 77 3.99 -0.09 6.61
C ILE A 77 4.44 0.12 8.05
N ALA A 78 3.49 0.34 8.97
CA ALA A 78 3.76 0.55 10.38
C ALA A 78 4.30 -0.70 11.11
N ALA A 79 4.23 -1.89 10.50
CA ALA A 79 4.81 -3.10 11.09
C ALA A 79 6.34 -3.09 11.13
N PHE A 80 6.98 -2.18 10.38
CA PHE A 80 8.43 -2.05 10.26
C PHE A 80 8.94 -0.67 10.70
N THR A 81 8.08 0.12 11.34
CA THR A 81 8.49 1.33 12.07
C THR A 81 8.75 0.92 13.52
N TYR A 82 9.89 1.37 14.06
CA TYR A 82 10.41 1.05 15.40
C TYR A 82 9.35 0.97 16.51
#